data_AF-A0A6J4ZLT2-F1
#
_entry.id   AF-A0A6J4ZLT2-F1
#
_cell.length_a   1.000
_cell.length_b   1.000
_cell.length_c   1.000
_cell.angle_alpha   90.00
_cell.angle_beta   90.00
_cell.angle_gamma   90.00
#
_symmetry.space_group_name_H-M   'P 1'
#
loop_
_entity.id
_entity.type
_entity.pdbx_description
1 polymer ?
#
loop_
_entity_poly.entity_id
_entity_poly.type
_entity_poly.pdbx_seq_one_letter_code
_entity_poly.pdbx_strand_id
1 'polypeptide(L)'
;MADHRGGRFLRDVADAYAKRFYALDGNQTIVSAASSQKSSVVLLHQQTSEDVLHEDYRAACYHRPNVSGRLSLLLQPSQGVWLSVNLYRDRRHGHFHQNEIALIEAYAPLIAQAAGHHYTLCGQIQTGIPQLMLTRVRGICPDLSRRELDVLCGVLEGRTAQEIGELMGIKPSSVVTYQKRAYRRLGISSQRQLFALCLAPGRN
;
A
#
# COMPACT_ATOMS: atom_id res chain seq x y z
N MET A 1 20.61 -18.43 -11.65
CA MET A 1 19.44 -19.28 -11.98
C MET A 1 18.26 -18.75 -11.18
N ALA A 2 17.33 -18.04 -11.84
CA ALA A 2 16.10 -17.58 -11.24
C ALA A 2 15.24 -18.80 -10.82
N ASP A 3 14.67 -18.75 -9.62
CA ASP A 3 13.89 -19.82 -9.01
C ASP A 3 12.82 -20.38 -9.98
N HIS A 4 12.82 -21.70 -10.20
CA HIS A 4 11.89 -22.41 -11.09
C HIS A 4 10.46 -22.53 -10.52
N ARG A 5 10.11 -21.70 -9.54
CA ARG A 5 8.75 -21.58 -9.02
C ARG A 5 8.04 -20.48 -9.80
N GLY A 6 7.37 -20.89 -10.87
CA GLY A 6 6.76 -19.99 -11.85
C GLY A 6 5.84 -18.91 -11.26
N GLY A 7 5.49 -17.90 -12.06
CA GLY A 7 4.81 -16.68 -11.61
C GLY A 7 3.49 -16.85 -10.84
N ARG A 8 2.86 -18.04 -10.88
CA ARG A 8 1.68 -18.35 -10.06
C ARG A 8 2.02 -18.47 -8.57
N PHE A 9 3.12 -19.14 -8.22
CA PHE A 9 3.56 -19.29 -6.82
C PHE A 9 3.88 -17.92 -6.18
N LEU A 10 4.61 -17.07 -6.89
CA LEU A 10 4.93 -15.73 -6.39
C LEU A 10 3.69 -14.84 -6.26
N ARG A 11 2.69 -15.02 -7.14
CA ARG A 11 1.39 -14.34 -7.03
C ARG A 11 0.65 -14.78 -5.77
N ASP A 12 0.62 -16.07 -5.47
CA ASP A 12 -0.05 -16.58 -4.27
C ASP A 12 0.60 -16.05 -2.98
N VAL A 13 1.93 -15.95 -2.96
CA VAL A 13 2.68 -15.33 -1.83
C VAL A 13 2.33 -13.85 -1.71
N ALA A 14 2.29 -13.10 -2.83
CA ALA A 14 1.92 -11.70 -2.84
C ALA A 14 0.48 -11.46 -2.37
N ASP A 15 -0.46 -12.32 -2.78
CA ASP A 15 -1.86 -12.26 -2.37
C ASP A 15 -2.03 -12.56 -0.87
N ALA A 16 -1.34 -13.60 -0.37
CA ALA A 16 -1.34 -13.93 1.05
C ALA A 16 -0.77 -12.78 1.89
N TYR A 17 0.33 -12.19 1.42
CA TYR A 17 0.91 -10.99 2.03
C TYR A 17 -0.09 -9.84 2.10
N ALA A 18 -0.69 -9.45 0.97
CA ALA A 18 -1.60 -8.31 0.87
C ALA A 18 -2.84 -8.48 1.76
N LYS A 19 -3.39 -9.70 1.81
CA LYS A 19 -4.63 -9.99 2.57
C LYS A 19 -4.40 -10.15 4.06
N ARG A 20 -3.24 -10.69 4.49
CA ARG A 20 -3.06 -11.18 5.87
C ARG A 20 -1.92 -10.51 6.62
N PHE A 21 -0.85 -10.13 5.95
CA PHE A 21 0.41 -9.77 6.61
C PHE A 21 0.86 -8.32 6.35
N TYR A 22 0.19 -7.59 5.47
CA TYR A 22 0.52 -6.20 5.14
C TYR A 22 0.66 -5.29 6.37
N ALA A 23 -0.20 -5.46 7.38
CA ALA A 23 -0.15 -4.66 8.61
C ALA A 23 1.03 -5.02 9.55
N LEU A 24 1.65 -6.19 9.34
CA LEU A 24 2.78 -6.69 10.11
C LEU A 24 4.13 -6.47 9.42
N ASP A 25 4.12 -5.90 8.21
CA ASP A 25 5.34 -5.63 7.44
C ASP A 25 6.17 -4.53 8.13
N GLY A 26 7.47 -4.74 8.28
CA GLY A 26 8.37 -3.79 8.94
C GLY A 26 8.42 -2.42 8.24
N ASN A 27 8.14 -2.36 6.94
CA ASN A 27 8.03 -1.10 6.20
C ASN A 27 6.92 -0.20 6.78
N GLN A 28 5.87 -0.74 7.41
CA GLN A 28 4.79 0.07 8.00
C GLN A 28 5.30 0.99 9.11
N THR A 29 6.23 0.49 9.93
CA THR A 29 6.82 1.27 11.02
C THR A 29 7.64 2.43 10.46
N ILE A 30 8.43 2.19 9.41
CA ILE A 30 9.26 3.21 8.77
C ILE A 30 8.39 4.26 8.08
N VAL A 31 7.40 3.84 7.31
CA VAL A 31 6.48 4.72 6.58
C VAL A 31 5.66 5.59 7.54
N SER A 32 5.15 5.02 8.64
CA SER A 32 4.37 5.79 9.62
C SER A 32 5.21 6.85 10.33
N ALA A 33 6.47 6.55 10.67
CA ALA A 33 7.40 7.52 11.26
C ALA A 33 7.81 8.62 10.27
N ALA A 34 8.01 8.28 8.99
CA ALA A 34 8.44 9.24 7.96
C ALA A 34 7.33 10.17 7.45
N SER A 35 6.06 9.83 7.69
CA SER A 35 4.89 10.55 7.14
C SER A 35 4.74 12.01 7.63
N SER A 36 5.52 12.44 8.62
CA SER A 36 5.53 13.81 9.14
C SER A 36 6.57 14.73 8.47
N GLN A 37 7.49 14.19 7.66
CA GLN A 37 8.57 14.97 7.04
C GLN A 37 8.44 14.98 5.52
N LYS A 38 8.32 16.17 4.92
CA LYS A 38 8.52 16.35 3.48
C LYS A 38 9.98 16.06 3.19
N SER A 39 10.28 14.87 2.71
CA SER A 39 11.66 14.52 2.34
C SER A 39 11.67 13.90 0.96
N SER A 40 12.43 14.51 0.05
CA SER A 40 12.80 13.94 -1.25
C SER A 40 13.83 12.79 -1.11
N VAL A 41 13.93 12.22 0.09
CA VAL A 41 14.93 11.22 0.47
C VAL A 41 14.35 9.83 0.26
N VAL A 42 15.17 8.96 -0.33
CA VAL A 42 14.88 7.53 -0.43
C VAL A 42 15.34 6.88 0.86
N LEU A 43 14.47 6.14 1.53
CA LEU A 43 14.82 5.38 2.72
C LEU A 43 15.16 3.94 2.33
N LEU A 44 16.31 3.45 2.77
CA LEU A 44 16.69 2.06 2.64
C LEU A 44 16.36 1.32 3.94
N HIS A 45 15.52 0.29 3.86
CA HIS A 45 15.18 -0.57 4.99
C HIS A 45 15.61 -2.01 4.73
N GLN A 46 16.40 -2.57 5.64
CA GLN A 46 16.79 -3.97 5.62
C GLN A 46 15.94 -4.76 6.61
N GLN A 47 15.39 -5.88 6.14
CA GLN A 47 14.65 -6.82 6.97
C GLN A 47 15.07 -8.25 6.67
N THR A 48 15.57 -8.96 7.67
CA THR A 48 15.86 -10.39 7.60
C THR A 48 14.62 -11.21 7.95
N SER A 49 14.68 -12.52 7.69
CA SER A 49 13.60 -13.40 8.11
C SER A 49 13.46 -13.48 9.62
N GLU A 50 14.58 -13.33 10.34
CA GLU A 50 14.71 -13.41 11.79
C GLU A 50 14.05 -12.19 12.47
N ASP A 51 14.05 -11.04 11.80
CA ASP A 51 13.34 -9.82 12.26
C ASP A 51 11.80 -9.98 12.22
N VAL A 52 11.29 -10.99 11.49
CA VAL A 52 9.86 -11.27 11.41
C VAL A 52 9.44 -12.14 12.59
N LEU A 53 8.89 -11.50 13.62
CA LEU A 53 8.43 -12.18 14.83
C LEU A 53 7.18 -13.05 14.61
N HIS A 54 6.29 -12.64 13.71
CA HIS A 54 5.06 -13.38 13.45
C HIS A 54 5.35 -14.64 12.62
N GLU A 55 5.13 -15.82 13.20
CA GLU A 55 5.51 -17.11 12.62
C GLU A 55 4.87 -17.37 11.25
N ASP A 56 3.55 -17.19 11.10
CA ASP A 56 2.88 -17.43 9.81
C ASP A 56 3.37 -16.49 8.70
N TYR A 57 3.65 -15.23 9.03
CA TYR A 57 4.17 -14.25 8.08
C TYR A 57 5.58 -14.69 7.64
N ARG A 58 6.45 -15.03 8.59
CA ARG A 58 7.80 -15.53 8.32
C ARG A 58 7.75 -16.81 7.48
N ALA A 59 6.88 -17.75 7.82
CA ALA A 59 6.72 -19.00 7.09
C ALA A 59 6.23 -18.75 5.66
N ALA A 60 5.19 -17.94 5.48
CA ALA A 60 4.55 -17.73 4.18
C ALA A 60 5.40 -16.85 3.23
N CYS A 61 6.02 -15.80 3.74
CA CYS A 61 6.68 -14.78 2.92
C CYS A 61 8.21 -14.88 2.91
N TYR A 62 8.83 -15.63 3.83
CA TYR A 62 10.27 -15.82 3.85
C TYR A 62 10.68 -17.29 3.69
N HIS A 63 10.23 -18.20 4.55
CA HIS A 63 10.68 -19.60 4.49
C HIS A 63 10.18 -20.34 3.24
N ARG A 64 8.87 -20.33 2.96
CA ARG A 64 8.31 -21.01 1.78
C ARG A 64 8.92 -20.51 0.47
N PRO A 65 9.04 -19.19 0.20
CA PRO A 65 9.69 -18.69 -1.03
C PRO A 65 11.23 -18.72 -0.96
N ASN A 66 11.83 -19.33 0.06
CA ASN A 66 13.28 -19.47 0.22
C ASN A 66 14.03 -18.13 0.27
N VAL A 67 13.45 -17.13 0.92
CA VAL A 67 14.03 -15.80 1.11
C VAL A 67 14.73 -15.72 2.48
N SER A 68 15.97 -15.22 2.50
CA SER A 68 16.71 -14.91 3.74
C SER A 68 16.43 -13.50 4.24
N GLY A 69 16.25 -12.55 3.33
CA GLY A 69 15.97 -11.17 3.68
C GLY A 69 15.58 -10.32 2.48
N ARG A 70 15.22 -9.08 2.78
CA ARG A 70 14.75 -8.06 1.84
C ARG A 70 15.45 -6.73 2.11
N LEU A 71 15.82 -6.04 1.04
CA LEU A 71 16.10 -4.61 1.05
C LEU A 71 14.95 -3.87 0.37
N SER A 72 14.38 -2.90 1.07
CA SER A 72 13.28 -2.06 0.59
C SER A 72 13.80 -0.66 0.34
N LEU A 73 13.66 -0.15 -0.89
CA LEU A 73 13.79 1.27 -1.18
C LEU A 73 12.41 1.92 -1.08
N LEU A 74 12.21 2.75 -0.05
CA LEU A 74 10.97 3.44 0.24
C LEU A 74 11.07 4.88 -0.26
N LEU A 75 10.10 5.29 -1.06
CA LEU A 75 10.04 6.63 -1.63
C LEU A 75 8.61 7.16 -1.64
N GLN A 76 8.48 8.48 -1.59
CA GLN A 76 7.20 9.17 -1.60
C GLN A 76 7.08 10.01 -2.89
N PRO A 77 6.52 9.47 -4.00
CA PRO A 77 6.37 10.22 -5.25
C PRO A 77 5.36 11.37 -5.16
N SER A 78 4.39 11.30 -4.24
CA SER A 78 3.40 12.34 -3.98
C SER A 78 2.93 12.28 -2.53
N GLN A 79 2.36 13.37 -2.01
CA GLN A 79 1.94 13.45 -0.61
C GLN A 79 0.97 12.32 -0.25
N GLY A 80 1.31 11.56 0.80
CA GLY A 80 0.47 10.47 1.29
C GLY A 80 0.54 9.17 0.48
N VAL A 81 1.37 9.10 -0.57
CA VAL A 81 1.59 7.88 -1.37
C VAL A 81 3.02 7.40 -1.16
N TRP A 82 3.17 6.18 -0.65
CA TRP A 82 4.47 5.52 -0.53
C TRP A 82 4.61 4.40 -1.54
N LEU A 83 5.77 4.33 -2.17
CA LEU A 83 6.20 3.19 -2.99
C LEU A 83 7.32 2.45 -2.27
N SER A 84 7.34 1.13 -2.48
CA SER A 84 8.38 0.25 -1.98
C SER A 84 8.91 -0.56 -3.15
N VAL A 85 10.19 -0.39 -3.47
CA VAL A 85 10.90 -1.28 -4.40
C VAL A 85 11.66 -2.30 -3.57
N ASN A 86 11.28 -3.58 -3.70
CA ASN A 86 11.78 -4.64 -2.85
C ASN A 86 12.74 -5.56 -3.60
N LEU A 87 13.95 -5.69 -3.07
CA LEU A 87 14.99 -6.60 -3.53
C LEU A 87 15.08 -7.76 -2.53
N TYR A 88 14.82 -8.98 -3.01
CA TYR A 88 14.81 -10.18 -2.17
C TYR A 88 16.08 -11.01 -2.37
N ARG A 89 16.62 -11.57 -1.29
CA ARG A 89 17.77 -12.48 -1.33
C ARG A 89 17.31 -13.90 -1.14
N ASP A 90 17.75 -14.79 -2.03
CA ASP A 90 17.57 -16.23 -1.86
C ASP A 90 18.47 -16.73 -0.72
N ARG A 91 17.90 -17.56 0.16
CA ARG A 91 18.58 -18.09 1.36
C ARG A 91 19.86 -18.87 1.06
N ARG A 92 20.00 -19.45 -0.14
CA ARG A 92 21.22 -20.16 -0.58
C ARG A 92 22.44 -19.24 -0.67
N HIS A 93 22.22 -17.93 -0.81
CA HIS A 93 23.28 -16.93 -0.87
C HIS A 93 23.51 -16.22 0.47
N GLY A 94 22.88 -16.68 1.55
CA GLY A 94 23.02 -16.07 2.87
C GLY A 94 22.34 -14.70 2.97
N HIS A 95 22.92 -13.82 3.78
CA HIS A 95 22.44 -12.45 4.00
C HIS A 95 23.10 -11.47 3.02
N PHE A 96 22.50 -10.28 2.86
CA PHE A 96 23.16 -9.18 2.16
C PHE A 96 24.45 -8.78 2.86
N HIS A 97 25.55 -8.71 2.12
CA HIS A 97 26.82 -8.19 2.61
C HIS A 97 26.83 -6.64 2.56
N GLN A 98 27.63 -6.01 3.42
CA GLN A 98 27.69 -4.55 3.50
C GLN A 98 28.09 -3.87 2.19
N ASN A 99 28.98 -4.48 1.41
CA ASN A 99 29.38 -3.98 0.09
C ASN A 99 28.23 -4.05 -0.94
N GLU A 100 27.40 -5.07 -0.88
CA GLU A 100 26.21 -5.18 -1.73
C GLU A 100 25.15 -4.14 -1.35
N ILE A 101 24.97 -3.91 -0.05
CA ILE A 101 24.07 -2.88 0.47
C ILE A 101 24.54 -1.50 0.00
N ALA A 102 25.83 -1.20 0.16
CA ALA A 102 26.42 0.06 -0.29
C ALA A 102 26.28 0.26 -1.82
N LEU A 103 26.41 -0.80 -2.61
CA LEU A 103 26.17 -0.74 -4.05
C LEU A 103 24.71 -0.39 -4.35
N ILE A 104 23.76 -1.03 -3.68
CA ILE A 104 22.33 -0.74 -3.85
C ILE A 104 22.01 0.69 -3.41
N GLU A 105 22.60 1.15 -2.32
CA GLU A 105 22.47 2.52 -1.82
C GLU A 105 22.98 3.55 -2.85
N ALA A 106 24.13 3.27 -3.48
CA ALA A 106 24.66 4.14 -4.55
C ALA A 106 23.73 4.25 -5.76
N TYR A 107 22.99 3.18 -6.09
CA TYR A 107 22.00 3.18 -7.19
C TYR A 107 20.58 3.55 -6.75
N ALA A 108 20.32 3.69 -5.45
CA ALA A 108 18.99 3.95 -4.91
C ALA A 108 18.32 5.19 -5.52
N PRO A 109 19.02 6.34 -5.74
CA PRO A 109 18.41 7.50 -6.39
C PRO A 109 17.90 7.20 -7.80
N LEU A 110 18.68 6.46 -8.61
CA LEU A 110 18.29 6.10 -9.98
C LEU A 110 17.06 5.19 -9.96
N ILE A 111 17.07 4.16 -9.11
CA ILE A 111 15.95 3.21 -8.97
C ILE A 111 14.70 3.95 -8.50
N ALA A 112 14.83 4.84 -7.52
CA ALA A 112 13.73 5.63 -7.00
C ALA A 112 13.14 6.57 -8.05
N GLN A 113 13.96 7.26 -8.84
CA GLN A 113 13.48 8.10 -9.93
C GLN A 113 12.76 7.28 -11.01
N ALA A 114 13.32 6.13 -11.40
CA ALA A 114 12.67 5.23 -12.35
C ALA A 114 11.31 4.72 -11.83
N ALA A 115 11.25 4.30 -10.56
CA ALA A 115 10.02 3.85 -9.93
C ALA A 115 8.98 4.97 -9.78
N GLY A 116 9.42 6.18 -9.41
CA GLY A 116 8.58 7.37 -9.32
C GLY A 116 7.99 7.75 -10.69
N HIS A 117 8.82 7.78 -11.74
CA HIS A 117 8.35 8.03 -13.11
C HIS A 117 7.38 6.94 -13.59
N HIS A 118 7.69 5.67 -13.34
CA HIS A 118 6.79 4.58 -13.66
C HIS A 118 5.44 4.72 -12.96
N TYR A 119 5.44 5.13 -11.68
CA TYR A 119 4.20 5.42 -10.97
C TYR A 119 3.43 6.58 -11.60
N THR A 120 4.08 7.68 -11.95
CA THR A 120 3.43 8.81 -12.61
C THR A 120 2.82 8.41 -13.96
N LEU A 121 3.53 7.61 -14.76
CA LEU A 121 3.09 7.24 -16.11
C LEU A 121 2.09 6.07 -16.13
N CYS A 122 2.35 5.02 -15.35
CA CYS A 122 1.59 3.76 -15.40
C CYS A 122 0.75 3.55 -14.14
N GLY A 123 1.26 3.96 -12.98
CA GLY A 123 0.59 3.79 -11.68
C GLY A 123 -0.64 4.69 -11.52
N GLN A 124 -0.59 5.93 -11.99
CA GLN A 124 -1.76 6.83 -12.02
C GLN A 124 -2.87 6.30 -12.93
N ILE A 125 -2.52 5.63 -14.03
CA ILE A 125 -3.46 5.01 -14.96
C ILE A 125 -4.09 3.74 -14.35
N GLN A 126 -3.38 3.05 -13.46
CA GLN A 126 -3.90 1.87 -12.73
C GLN A 126 -4.72 2.20 -11.48
N THR A 127 -4.57 3.39 -10.88
CA THR A 127 -5.58 3.88 -9.93
C THR A 127 -6.88 4.09 -10.69
N GLY A 128 -7.82 3.16 -10.53
CA GLY A 128 -9.16 3.31 -11.04
C GLY A 128 -9.74 4.68 -10.63
N ILE A 129 -10.66 5.19 -11.44
CA ILE A 129 -11.41 6.41 -11.16
C ILE A 129 -11.84 6.51 -9.68
N PRO A 130 -12.31 5.42 -9.01
CA PRO A 130 -12.66 5.44 -7.58
C PRO A 130 -11.52 5.86 -6.64
N GLN A 131 -10.29 5.39 -6.85
CA GLN A 131 -9.14 5.72 -5.99
C GLN A 131 -8.68 7.18 -6.16
N LEU A 132 -8.76 7.72 -7.38
CA LEU A 132 -8.52 9.15 -7.63
C LEU A 132 -9.57 10.01 -6.95
N MET A 133 -10.84 9.61 -7.04
CA MET A 133 -11.96 10.25 -6.36
C MET A 133 -11.79 10.21 -4.83
N LEU A 134 -11.37 9.07 -4.27
CA LEU A 134 -11.12 8.91 -2.84
C LEU A 134 -9.98 9.82 -2.34
N THR A 135 -8.95 10.02 -3.15
CA THR A 135 -7.83 10.93 -2.83
C THR A 135 -8.32 12.37 -2.68
N ARG A 136 -9.23 12.82 -3.55
CA ARG A 136 -9.88 14.14 -3.43
C ARG A 136 -10.72 14.24 -2.17
N VAL A 137 -11.49 13.21 -1.86
CA VAL A 137 -12.30 13.15 -0.62
C VAL A 137 -11.43 13.29 0.63
N ARG A 138 -10.26 12.64 0.66
CA ARG A 138 -9.29 12.80 1.76
C ARG A 138 -8.73 14.22 1.86
N GLY A 139 -8.54 14.90 0.73
CA GLY A 139 -8.15 16.32 0.73
C GLY A 139 -9.22 17.23 1.33
N ILE A 140 -10.50 16.92 1.14
CA ILE A 140 -11.64 17.69 1.67
C ILE A 140 -11.82 17.44 3.17
N CYS A 141 -11.72 16.18 3.62
CA CYS A 141 -11.88 15.81 5.02
C CYS A 141 -10.76 14.84 5.44
N PRO A 142 -9.60 15.36 5.89
CA PRO A 142 -8.44 14.55 6.27
C PRO A 142 -8.69 13.61 7.45
N ASP A 143 -9.62 13.98 8.34
CA ASP A 143 -9.89 13.25 9.58
C ASP A 143 -10.73 11.98 9.38
N LEU A 144 -11.16 11.68 8.15
CA LEU A 144 -11.91 10.45 7.84
C LEU A 144 -11.11 9.21 8.29
N SER A 145 -11.77 8.35 9.05
CA SER A 145 -11.14 7.12 9.54
C SER A 145 -10.91 6.14 8.39
N ARG A 146 -9.96 5.22 8.58
CA ARG A 146 -9.68 4.16 7.59
C ARG A 146 -10.92 3.37 7.19
N ARG A 147 -11.77 2.98 8.16
CA ARG A 147 -13.03 2.26 7.91
C ARG A 147 -14.04 3.09 7.12
N GLU A 148 -14.10 4.40 7.33
CA GLU A 148 -14.96 5.30 6.54
C GLU A 148 -14.45 5.40 5.10
N LEU A 149 -13.13 5.52 4.91
CA LEU A 149 -12.50 5.57 3.59
C LEU A 149 -12.69 4.27 2.80
N ASP A 150 -12.53 3.12 3.45
CA ASP A 150 -12.74 1.81 2.83
C ASP A 150 -14.19 1.68 2.32
N VAL A 151 -15.17 2.12 3.11
CA VAL A 151 -16.59 2.13 2.69
C VAL A 151 -16.83 3.10 1.53
N LEU A 152 -16.30 4.32 1.58
CA LEU A 152 -16.44 5.27 0.48
C LEU A 152 -15.80 4.77 -0.82
N CYS A 153 -14.68 4.04 -0.73
CA CYS A 153 -14.03 3.40 -1.89
C CYS A 153 -14.98 2.41 -2.55
N GLY A 154 -15.58 1.51 -1.78
CA GLY A 154 -16.56 0.55 -2.29
C GLY A 154 -17.78 1.21 -2.93
N VAL A 155 -18.27 2.31 -2.34
CA VAL A 155 -19.39 3.09 -2.90
C VAL A 155 -19.00 3.76 -4.23
N LEU A 156 -17.79 4.29 -4.35
CA LEU A 156 -17.27 4.89 -5.58
C LEU A 156 -17.02 3.83 -6.67
N GLU A 157 -16.72 2.59 -6.27
CA GLU A 157 -16.63 1.42 -7.14
C GLU A 157 -18.01 0.88 -7.58
N GLY A 158 -19.11 1.45 -7.08
CA GLY A 158 -20.47 1.02 -7.42
C GLY A 158 -20.94 -0.24 -6.72
N ARG A 159 -20.24 -0.66 -5.65
CA ARG A 159 -20.60 -1.86 -4.87
C ARG A 159 -21.78 -1.59 -3.95
N THR A 160 -22.55 -2.65 -3.70
CA THR A 160 -23.61 -2.68 -2.70
C THR A 160 -23.05 -2.77 -1.28
N ALA A 161 -23.85 -2.39 -0.27
CA ALA A 161 -23.44 -2.53 1.13
C ALA A 161 -23.15 -3.99 1.53
N GLN A 162 -23.75 -4.96 0.84
CA GLN A 162 -23.49 -6.38 1.05
C GLN A 162 -22.08 -6.75 0.58
N GLU A 163 -21.73 -6.45 -0.67
CA GLU A 163 -20.41 -6.74 -1.25
C GLU A 163 -19.29 -6.03 -0.48
N ILE A 164 -19.52 -4.79 -0.06
CA ILE A 164 -18.57 -4.04 0.77
C ILE A 164 -18.39 -4.73 2.12
N GLY A 165 -19.48 -5.21 2.74
CA GLY A 165 -19.43 -5.92 4.01
C GLY A 165 -18.63 -7.21 3.91
N GLU A 166 -18.85 -7.99 2.85
CA GLU A 166 -18.10 -9.21 2.56
C GLU A 166 -16.60 -8.94 2.38
N LEU A 167 -16.23 -7.93 1.60
CA LEU A 167 -14.83 -7.54 1.39
C LEU A 167 -14.15 -7.04 2.67
N MET A 168 -14.88 -6.32 3.52
CA MET A 168 -14.35 -5.75 4.76
C MET A 168 -14.44 -6.69 5.97
N GLY A 169 -15.08 -7.86 5.82
CA GLY A 169 -15.34 -8.81 6.91
C GLY A 169 -16.28 -8.25 7.99
N ILE A 170 -17.27 -7.42 7.61
CA ILE A 170 -18.23 -6.79 8.53
C ILE A 170 -19.67 -6.96 8.04
N LYS A 171 -20.64 -6.76 8.95
CA LYS A 171 -22.07 -6.81 8.58
C LYS A 171 -22.43 -5.66 7.63
N PRO A 172 -23.35 -5.86 6.66
CA PRO A 172 -23.83 -4.80 5.78
C PRO A 172 -24.41 -3.60 6.53
N SER A 173 -25.02 -3.82 7.71
CA SER A 173 -25.50 -2.75 8.59
C SER A 173 -24.37 -1.84 9.08
N SER A 174 -23.20 -2.41 9.41
CA SER A 174 -22.03 -1.64 9.81
C SER A 174 -21.49 -0.79 8.66
N VAL A 175 -21.51 -1.30 7.43
CA VAL A 175 -21.17 -0.53 6.22
C VAL A 175 -22.05 0.71 6.11
N VAL A 176 -23.37 0.55 6.25
CA VAL A 176 -24.32 1.67 6.21
C VAL A 176 -24.05 2.68 7.33
N THR A 177 -23.69 2.23 8.54
CA THR A 177 -23.30 3.11 9.64
C THR A 177 -22.06 3.93 9.31
N TYR A 178 -21.00 3.30 8.81
CA TYR A 178 -19.78 4.00 8.39
C TYR A 178 -20.04 4.97 7.24
N GLN A 179 -20.85 4.57 6.24
CA GLN A 179 -21.24 5.43 5.12
C GLN A 179 -21.97 6.68 5.62
N LYS A 180 -22.98 6.54 6.49
CA LYS A 180 -23.72 7.67 7.07
C LYS A 180 -22.81 8.60 7.87
N ARG A 181 -21.88 8.03 8.65
CA ARG A 181 -20.93 8.82 9.44
C ARG A 181 -20.01 9.61 8.51
N ALA A 182 -19.46 8.98 7.49
CA ALA A 182 -18.60 9.63 6.49
C ALA A 182 -19.34 10.76 5.76
N TYR A 183 -20.58 10.50 5.30
CA TYR A 183 -21.41 11.50 4.62
C TYR A 183 -21.68 12.72 5.48
N ARG A 184 -22.04 12.52 6.75
CA ARG A 184 -22.23 13.61 7.72
C ARG A 184 -20.96 14.45 7.89
N ARG A 185 -19.79 13.81 7.96
CA ARG A 185 -18.49 14.51 8.09
C ARG A 185 -18.12 15.28 6.83
N LEU A 186 -18.52 14.78 5.66
CA LEU A 186 -18.34 15.43 4.36
C LEU A 186 -19.43 16.49 4.05
N GLY A 187 -20.44 16.65 4.91
CA GLY A 187 -21.55 17.58 4.69
C GLY A 187 -22.47 17.18 3.53
N ILE A 188 -22.53 15.89 3.19
CA ILE A 188 -23.36 15.35 2.11
C ILE A 188 -24.41 14.38 2.64
N SER A 189 -25.44 14.11 1.84
CA SER A 189 -26.53 13.19 2.17
C SER A 189 -26.75 12.09 1.13
N SER A 190 -26.00 12.10 0.02
CA SER A 190 -26.20 11.14 -1.08
C SER A 190 -24.92 10.75 -1.80
N GLN A 191 -24.95 9.57 -2.43
CA GLN A 191 -23.88 9.10 -3.32
C GLN A 191 -23.66 10.04 -4.52
N ARG A 192 -24.73 10.64 -5.05
CA ARG A 192 -24.62 11.64 -6.12
C ARG A 192 -23.80 12.87 -5.68
N GLN A 193 -23.99 13.33 -4.45
CA GLN A 193 -23.19 14.42 -3.89
C GLN A 193 -21.75 14.00 -3.60
N LEU A 194 -21.51 12.74 -3.22
CA LEU A 194 -20.15 12.20 -3.12
C LEU A 194 -19.43 12.29 -4.47
N PHE A 195 -20.06 11.85 -5.56
CA PHE A 195 -19.50 12.01 -6.91
C PHE A 195 -19.28 13.47 -7.29
N ALA A 196 -20.22 14.36 -6.95
CA ALA A 196 -20.06 15.80 -7.21
C ALA A 196 -18.84 16.39 -6.47
N LEU A 197 -18.61 16.03 -5.21
CA LEU A 197 -17.41 16.44 -4.47
C LEU A 197 -16.13 15.94 -5.14
N CYS A 198 -16.15 14.71 -5.64
CA CYS A 198 -15.00 14.12 -6.30
C CYS A 198 -14.71 14.76 -7.66
N LEU A 199 -15.73 15.28 -8.37
CA LEU A 199 -15.60 15.87 -9.70
C LEU A 199 -15.46 17.39 -9.69
N ALA A 200 -15.71 18.05 -8.56
CA ALA A 200 -15.54 19.49 -8.42
C ALA A 200 -14.06 19.88 -8.65
N PRO A 201 -13.79 20.94 -9.44
CA PRO A 201 -12.44 21.49 -9.54
C PRO A 201 -11.99 21.96 -8.15
N GLY A 202 -10.79 21.56 -7.74
CA GLY A 202 -10.26 21.86 -6.41
C GLY A 202 -10.30 23.36 -6.14
N ARG A 203 -10.93 23.77 -5.05
CA ARG A 203 -10.77 25.13 -4.50
C ARG A 203 -9.37 25.16 -3.90
N ASN A 204 -8.42 25.76 -4.63
CA ASN A 204 -7.14 26.18 -4.07
C ASN A 204 -7.35 27.15 -2.91
#